data_AF-A0A1I4YNV2-F1
#
_entry.id   AF-A0A1I4YNV2-F1
#
_cell.length_a   1.000
_cell.length_b   1.000
_cell.length_c   1.000
_cell.angle_alpha   90.00
_cell.angle_beta   90.00
_cell.angle_gamma   90.00
#
_symmetry.space_group_name_H-M   'P 1'
#
loop_
_entity.id
_entity.type
_entity.pdbx_description
1 polymer ?
#
loop_
_entity_poly.entity_id
_entity_poly.type
_entity_poly.pdbx_seq_one_letter_code
_entity_poly.pdbx_strand_id
1 'polypeptide(L)' 'MKPFTNSSKSNLPYDSLEMLFAFHISEKARARLEQYIMRFPEHLREAEKRSYTLEHAVKEVLAEVAEVALLIKELES' A
#
# COMPACT_ATOMS: atom_id res chain seq x y z
N MET A 1 -38.43 -19.46 -22.37
CA MET A 1 -37.49 -18.54 -21.69
C MET A 1 -36.31 -19.36 -21.19
N LYS A 2 -35.10 -19.14 -21.72
CA LYS A 2 -33.86 -19.71 -21.17
C LYS A 2 -33.32 -18.70 -20.13
N PRO A 3 -32.79 -19.15 -18.98
CA PRO A 3 -32.20 -18.22 -18.03
C PRO A 3 -30.93 -17.63 -18.64
N PHE A 4 -30.81 -16.31 -18.58
CA PHE A 4 -29.56 -15.62 -18.83
C PHE A 4 -28.57 -16.09 -17.77
N THR A 5 -27.59 -16.88 -18.19
CA THR A 5 -26.38 -17.15 -17.43
C THR A 5 -25.74 -15.80 -17.12
N ASN A 6 -25.62 -15.48 -15.83
CA ASN A 6 -24.96 -14.27 -15.35
C ASN A 6 -23.46 -14.42 -15.59
N SER A 7 -23.05 -14.24 -16.84
CA SER A 7 -21.66 -14.17 -17.27
C SER A 7 -21.22 -12.72 -17.21
N SER A 8 -20.45 -12.38 -16.17
CA SER A 8 -19.26 -11.52 -16.27
C SER A 8 -18.81 -11.18 -14.86
N LYS A 9 -17.92 -12.00 -14.29
CA LYS A 9 -16.93 -11.44 -13.36
C LYS A 9 -16.18 -10.40 -14.19
N SER A 10 -16.31 -9.15 -13.79
CA SER A 10 -15.66 -8.01 -14.42
C SER A 10 -14.18 -8.30 -14.62
N ASN A 11 -13.72 -8.06 -15.84
CA ASN A 11 -12.31 -8.12 -16.23
C ASN A 11 -11.68 -6.74 -15.97
N LEU A 12 -11.81 -6.17 -14.78
CA LEU A 12 -10.97 -5.01 -14.43
C LEU A 12 -9.68 -5.53 -13.81
N PRO A 13 -8.52 -4.96 -14.18
CA PRO A 13 -7.22 -5.46 -13.75
C PRO A 13 -6.97 -5.36 -12.24
N TYR A 14 -7.88 -4.76 -11.45
CA TYR A 14 -7.76 -4.52 -10.01
C TYR A 14 -9.00 -4.95 -9.21
N ASP A 15 -9.78 -5.93 -9.68
CA ASP A 15 -11.07 -6.29 -9.07
C ASP A 15 -10.98 -7.09 -7.76
N SER A 16 -9.79 -7.48 -7.32
CA SER A 16 -9.62 -8.13 -6.01
C SER A 16 -9.28 -7.10 -4.94
N LEU A 17 -9.94 -7.21 -3.78
CA LEU A 17 -9.69 -6.36 -2.63
C LEU A 17 -8.21 -6.39 -2.21
N GLU A 18 -7.56 -7.55 -2.35
CA GLU A 18 -6.13 -7.72 -2.08
C GLU A 18 -5.26 -6.87 -3.00
N MET A 19 -5.66 -6.73 -4.27
CA MET A 19 -4.90 -5.96 -5.25
C MET A 19 -5.07 -4.45 -5.04
N LEU A 20 -6.29 -4.01 -4.70
CA LEU A 20 -6.52 -2.62 -4.26
C LEU A 20 -5.74 -2.31 -2.99
N PHE A 21 -5.71 -3.23 -2.02
CA PHE A 21 -4.94 -3.08 -0.80
C PHE A 21 -3.44 -2.98 -1.11
N ALA A 22 -2.89 -3.90 -1.91
CA ALA A 22 -1.49 -3.87 -2.32
C ALA A 22 -1.12 -2.54 -3.02
N PHE A 23 -2.02 -2.04 -3.88
CA PHE A 23 -1.83 -0.75 -4.54
C PHE A 23 -1.77 0.40 -3.53
N HIS A 24 -2.72 0.49 -2.59
CA HIS A 24 -2.74 1.54 -1.56
C HIS A 24 -1.50 1.52 -0.67
N ILE A 25 -1.05 0.33 -0.27
CA ILE A 25 0.20 0.17 0.50
C ILE A 25 1.39 0.68 -0.32
N SER A 26 1.45 0.35 -1.62
CA SER A 26 2.54 0.80 -2.49
C SER A 26 2.57 2.32 -2.66
N GLU A 27 1.41 2.96 -2.81
CA GLU A 27 1.30 4.42 -2.96
C GLU A 27 1.71 5.15 -1.68
N LYS A 28 1.22 4.68 -0.52
CA LYS A 28 1.61 5.26 0.78
C LYS A 28 3.11 5.09 1.04
N ALA A 29 3.69 3.94 0.69
CA ALA A 29 5.12 3.69 0.82
C ALA A 29 5.96 4.59 -0.10
N ARG A 30 5.53 4.82 -1.34
CA ARG A 30 6.19 5.78 -2.26
C ARG A 30 6.15 7.19 -1.73
N ALA A 31 5.00 7.66 -1.25
CA ALA A 31 4.87 8.98 -0.67
C ALA A 31 5.78 9.15 0.55
N ARG A 32 5.89 8.13 1.40
CA ARG A 32 6.82 8.14 2.54
C ARG A 32 8.28 8.19 2.12
N LEU A 33 8.67 7.37 1.14
CA LEU A 33 10.02 7.37 0.58
C LEU A 33 10.38 8.75 -0.01
N GLU A 34 9.47 9.35 -0.77
CA GLU A 34 9.65 10.69 -1.33
C GLU A 34 9.82 11.74 -0.22
N GLN A 35 8.95 11.71 0.80
CA GLN A 35 9.05 12.59 1.96
C GLN A 35 10.35 12.42 2.74
N TYR A 36 10.84 11.18 2.87
CA TYR A 36 12.13 10.89 3.51
C TYR A 36 13.27 11.51 2.71
N ILE A 37 13.35 11.25 1.40
CA ILE A 37 14.42 11.73 0.51
C ILE A 37 14.44 13.25 0.45
N MET A 38 13.28 13.90 0.39
CA MET A 38 13.16 15.36 0.29
C MET A 38 13.70 16.11 1.53
N ARG A 39 13.91 15.42 2.67
CA ARG A 39 14.55 16.00 3.86
C ARG A 39 16.04 16.23 3.69
N PHE A 40 16.66 15.61 2.69
CA PHE A 40 18.09 15.68 2.47
C PHE A 40 18.45 16.60 1.29
N PRO A 41 19.59 17.30 1.37
CA PRO A 41 20.19 18.01 0.24
C PRO A 41 20.35 17.10 -0.98
N GLU A 42 20.20 17.66 -2.19
CA GLU A 42 20.17 16.90 -3.45
C GLU A 42 21.36 15.94 -3.63
N HIS A 43 22.57 16.40 -3.28
CA HIS A 43 23.80 15.62 -3.38
C HIS A 43 23.85 14.40 -2.44
N LEU A 44 23.00 14.33 -1.40
CA LEU A 44 22.91 13.20 -0.47
C LEU A 44 21.74 12.26 -0.80
N ARG A 45 20.77 12.68 -1.62
CA ARG A 45 19.55 11.92 -1.88
C ARG A 45 19.80 10.52 -2.44
N GLU A 46 20.79 10.36 -3.31
CA GLU A 46 21.15 9.04 -3.87
C GLU A 46 21.82 8.10 -2.86
N ALA A 47 22.50 8.65 -1.84
CA ALA A 47 22.99 7.83 -0.73
C ALA A 47 21.80 7.38 0.13
N GLU A 48 20.90 8.30 0.48
CA GLU A 48 19.75 8.01 1.33
C GLU A 48 18.72 7.08 0.67
N LYS A 49 18.50 7.17 -0.64
CA LYS A 49 17.68 6.21 -1.42
C LYS A 49 18.15 4.76 -1.30
N ARG A 50 19.46 4.56 -1.12
CA ARG A 50 20.04 3.21 -0.95
C ARG A 50 19.87 2.70 0.47
N SER A 51 19.86 3.60 1.46
CA SER A 51 19.68 3.28 2.88
C SER A 51 18.21 3.01 3.23
N TYR A 52 17.30 3.85 2.72
CA TYR A 52 15.86 3.73 2.95
C TYR A 52 15.16 3.35 1.64
N THR A 53 14.93 2.05 1.48
CA THR A 53 14.37 1.47 0.26
C THR A 53 12.84 1.50 0.26
N LEU A 54 12.23 1.30 -0.92
CA LEU A 54 10.78 1.12 -1.02
C LEU A 54 10.29 -0.08 -0.18
N GLU A 55 11.07 -1.16 -0.12
CA GLU A 55 10.75 -2.32 0.71
C GLU A 55 10.66 -1.94 2.19
N HIS A 56 11.60 -1.13 2.68
CA HIS A 56 11.57 -0.62 4.05
C HIS A 56 10.29 0.19 4.29
N ALA A 57 9.98 1.13 3.41
CA ALA A 57 8.76 1.94 3.51
C ALA A 57 7.48 1.09 3.50
N VAL A 58 7.42 0.03 2.68
CA VAL A 58 6.29 -0.91 2.67
C VAL A 58 6.14 -1.63 4.01
N LYS A 59 7.25 -2.11 4.61
CA LYS A 59 7.23 -2.78 5.91
C LYS A 59 6.70 -1.89 7.02
N GLU A 60 7.12 -0.62 7.05
CA GLU A 60 6.61 0.36 8.02
C GLU A 60 5.11 0.62 7.84
N VAL A 61 4.66 0.77 6.59
CA VAL A 61 3.23 0.98 6.31
C VAL A 61 2.40 -0.23 6.73
N LEU A 62 2.88 -1.45 6.49
CA LEU A 62 2.20 -2.68 6.93
C LEU A 62 2.14 -2.78 8.46
N ALA A 63 3.18 -2.37 9.17
CA ALA A 63 3.18 -2.32 10.64
C ALA A 63 2.11 -1.35 11.17
N GLU A 64 2.02 -0.15 10.62
CA GLU A 64 0.97 0.81 10.97
C GLU A 64 -0.45 0.28 10.71
N VAL A 65 -0.64 -0.41 9.58
CA VAL A 65 -1.93 -1.04 9.27
C VAL A 65 -2.28 -2.13 10.28
N ALA A 66 -1.29 -2.92 10.70
CA ALA A 66 -1.49 -3.94 11.74
C ALA A 66 -1.89 -3.31 13.08
N GLU A 67 -1.23 -2.21 13.49
CA GLU A 67 -1.59 -1.47 14.70
C GLU A 67 -3.01 -0.92 14.64
N VAL A 68 -3.41 -0.31 13.52
CA VAL A 68 -4.78 0.19 13.33
C VAL A 68 -5.79 -0.96 13.34
N ALA A 69 -5.47 -2.09 12.73
CA ALA A 69 -6.35 -3.27 12.74
C ALA A 69 -6.57 -3.81 14.17
N LEU A 70 -5.52 -3.81 15.01
CA LEU A 70 -5.64 -4.17 16.42
C LEU A 70 -6.55 -3.19 17.17
N LEU A 71 -6.37 -1.88 16.97
CA LEU A 71 -7.19 -0.86 17.60
C LEU A 71 -8.68 -0.99 17.22
N ILE A 72 -8.97 -1.22 15.94
CA ILE A 72 -10.35 -1.46 15.47
C ILE A 72 -10.96 -2.65 16.21
N LYS A 73 -10.23 -3.76 16.30
CA LYS A 73 -10.69 -4.97 17.00
C LYS A 73 -10.99 -4.69 18.48
N GLU A 74 -10.15 -3.91 19.16
CA GLU A 74 -10.36 -3.53 20.56
C GLU A 74 -11.61 -2.65 20.74
N LEU A 75 -11.91 -1.76 19.79
CA LEU A 75 -13.06 -0.87 19.84
C LEU A 75 -14.39 -1.55 19.50
N GLU A 76 -14.36 -2.63 18.72
CA GLU A 76 -15.53 -3.42 18.33
C GLU A 76 -15.89 -4.53 19.34
N SER A 77 -15.07 -4.75 20.38
CA SER A 77 -15.27 -5.76 21.44
C SER A 77 -16.00 -5.19 22.66
#